data_AF-A0AAN7ZGY4-F1
#
_entry.id   AF-A0AAN7ZGY4-F1
#
_cell.length_a   1.000
_cell.length_b   1.000
_cell.length_c   1.000
_cell.angle_alpha   90.00
_cell.angle_beta   90.00
_cell.angle_gamma   90.00
#
_symmetry.space_group_name_H-M   'P 1'
#
loop_
_entity.id
_entity.type
_entity.pdbx_description
1 polymer ?
#
loop_
_entity_poly.entity_id
_entity_poly.type
_entity_poly.pdbx_seq_one_letter_code
_entity_poly.pdbx_strand_id
1 'polypeptide(L)'
;MGDIELNTEDKLEYTFFPNDSGYMRFKVRAANDAHIALTTSAAECEPMYEIFIGGWGNQRSVIRKNRSKPEVADMPTPNILHPGEFRSFWVRWDNSTISCGCENNSQPFITWTDNEYVPIRYVGVCTGWGSTGCWIISQGAPLPGYGDGGFGSNTCSSCWVGSSGGSVPPHAFVGGKDSSGEPLYVIRCNFEGGLIPGKLVSSHGTAYVPWGGNENAVADYEVLCEFGGRWIPCSEGNIPSNALTAGQSEDGEPLYVGRVMHEGSLTIGKVQQSHGCCYIPYGGQEMNFPQYEILVS
;
A
#
# COMPACT_ATOMS: atom_id res chain seq x y z
N MET A 1 -0.92 16.29 -8.86
CA MET A 1 0.33 17.08 -8.87
C MET A 1 1.08 16.70 -10.13
N GLY A 2 1.85 17.60 -10.74
CA GLY A 2 2.61 17.29 -11.95
C GLY A 2 3.84 16.43 -11.64
N ASP A 3 4.39 15.75 -12.64
CA ASP A 3 5.69 15.09 -12.53
C ASP A 3 6.76 16.12 -12.13
N ILE A 4 7.67 15.73 -11.22
CA ILE A 4 8.86 16.53 -10.92
C ILE A 4 9.95 16.12 -11.89
N GLU A 5 10.35 17.05 -12.75
CA GLU A 5 11.53 16.88 -13.59
C GLU A 5 12.72 17.55 -12.92
N LEU A 6 13.81 16.80 -12.71
CA LEU A 6 15.04 17.34 -12.15
C LEU A 6 16.27 16.70 -12.81
N ASN A 7 17.37 17.44 -12.81
CA ASN A 7 18.66 16.95 -13.26
C ASN A 7 19.62 16.89 -12.06
N THR A 8 20.40 15.81 -11.99
CA THR A 8 21.41 15.60 -10.96
C THR A 8 22.78 15.69 -11.61
N GLU A 9 23.65 16.50 -11.02
CA GLU A 9 25.03 16.66 -11.46
C GLU A 9 25.87 15.46 -11.00
N ASP A 10 27.12 15.41 -11.48
CA ASP A 10 28.14 14.47 -11.05
C ASP A 10 28.63 14.83 -9.63
N LYS A 11 27.75 14.64 -8.64
CA LYS A 11 28.02 14.86 -7.21
C LYS A 11 26.99 14.13 -6.35
N LEU A 12 27.44 13.65 -5.19
CA LEU A 12 26.59 13.07 -4.16
C LEU A 12 25.86 14.15 -3.35
N GLU A 13 24.93 14.86 -4.00
CA GLU A 13 24.08 15.85 -3.36
C GLU A 13 22.61 15.51 -3.62
N TYR A 14 21.91 15.07 -2.58
CA TYR A 14 20.51 14.68 -2.68
C TYR A 14 19.60 15.91 -2.82
N THR A 15 18.73 15.86 -3.82
CA THR A 15 17.59 16.77 -3.90
C THR A 15 16.40 16.10 -3.23
N PHE A 16 15.98 16.63 -2.07
CA PHE A 16 14.88 16.07 -1.27
C PHE A 16 13.53 16.69 -1.65
N PHE A 17 12.50 15.85 -1.63
CA PHE A 17 11.09 16.26 -1.75
C PHE A 17 10.23 15.47 -0.75
N PRO A 18 9.14 16.06 -0.27
CA PRO A 18 8.22 15.36 0.63
C PRO A 18 7.55 14.20 -0.10
N ASN A 19 7.52 13.04 0.55
CA ASN A 19 6.78 11.87 0.10
C ASN A 19 6.51 10.95 1.30
N ASP A 20 5.26 10.91 1.73
CA ASP A 20 4.72 10.05 2.79
C ASP A 20 3.80 8.95 2.26
N SER A 21 3.77 8.75 0.93
CA SER A 21 2.85 7.81 0.26
C SER A 21 3.28 6.34 0.36
N GLY A 22 4.47 6.04 0.91
CA GLY A 22 5.01 4.68 0.98
C GLY A 22 5.55 4.16 -0.36
N TYR A 23 5.55 5.00 -1.40
CA TYR A 23 5.91 4.59 -2.75
C TYR A 23 6.44 5.76 -3.59
N MET A 24 7.27 5.46 -4.58
CA MET A 24 7.73 6.41 -5.58
C MET A 24 7.90 5.71 -6.92
N ARG A 25 7.31 6.29 -7.97
CA ARG A 25 7.69 6.00 -9.36
C ARG A 25 8.57 7.09 -9.91
N PHE A 26 9.53 6.67 -10.69
CA PHE A 26 10.39 7.59 -11.39
C PHE A 26 10.91 6.96 -12.67
N LYS A 27 11.25 7.83 -13.60
CA LYS A 27 12.08 7.49 -14.74
C LYS A 27 13.42 8.14 -14.54
N VAL A 28 14.49 7.41 -14.83
CA VAL A 28 15.84 7.94 -14.79
C VAL A 28 16.57 7.59 -16.08
N ARG A 29 17.28 8.57 -16.61
CA ARG A 29 18.26 8.40 -17.68
C ARG A 29 19.63 8.75 -17.09
N ALA A 30 20.47 7.75 -16.90
CA ALA A 30 21.80 7.86 -16.31
C ALA A 30 22.66 6.69 -16.80
N ALA A 31 23.98 6.85 -16.86
CA ALA A 31 24.88 5.76 -17.25
C ALA A 31 24.96 4.67 -16.17
N ASN A 32 24.96 5.10 -14.90
CA ASN A 32 25.16 4.29 -13.70
C ASN A 32 24.76 5.11 -12.45
N ASP A 33 24.77 4.45 -11.29
CA ASP A 33 24.75 5.06 -9.95
C ASP A 33 23.56 6.00 -9.69
N ALA A 34 22.34 5.55 -9.97
CA ALA A 34 21.12 6.25 -9.55
C ALA A 34 20.87 6.01 -8.06
N HIS A 35 20.90 7.07 -7.25
CA HIS A 35 20.80 7.00 -5.79
C HIS A 35 19.47 7.55 -5.30
N ILE A 36 18.82 6.80 -4.42
CA ILE A 36 17.59 7.19 -3.75
C ILE A 36 17.82 7.12 -2.23
N ALA A 37 17.52 8.20 -1.54
CA ALA A 37 17.53 8.30 -0.09
C ALA A 37 16.10 8.30 0.45
N LEU A 38 15.83 7.50 1.49
CA LEU A 38 14.58 7.54 2.25
C LEU A 38 14.91 8.06 3.66
N THR A 39 14.30 9.17 4.06
CA THR A 39 14.61 9.87 5.32
C THR A 39 13.37 10.38 6.04
N THR A 40 13.52 10.69 7.33
CA THR A 40 12.46 11.28 8.18
C THR A 40 12.36 12.80 8.04
N SER A 41 13.40 13.46 7.53
CA SER A 41 13.46 14.90 7.27
C SER A 41 14.08 15.20 5.89
N ALA A 42 13.94 16.44 5.39
CA ALA A 42 14.49 16.90 4.11
C ALA A 42 16.03 17.09 4.15
N ALA A 43 16.74 16.14 4.75
CA ALA A 43 18.18 16.16 4.95
C ALA A 43 18.70 14.72 5.09
N GLU A 44 20.01 14.56 4.92
CA GLU A 44 20.72 13.33 5.28
C GLU A 44 20.72 13.18 6.81
N CYS A 45 19.73 12.45 7.35
CA CYS A 45 19.55 12.24 8.79
C CYS A 45 19.36 10.77 9.12
N GLU A 46 19.90 10.32 10.25
CA GLU A 46 19.63 8.96 10.74
C GLU A 46 18.27 8.89 11.48
N PRO A 47 17.50 7.81 11.31
CA PRO A 47 17.72 6.69 10.39
C PRO A 47 17.49 7.06 8.91
N MET A 48 18.40 6.58 8.05
CA MET A 48 18.41 6.79 6.58
C MET A 48 18.54 5.46 5.86
N TYR A 49 17.75 5.27 4.81
CA TYR A 49 17.99 4.19 3.85
C TYR A 49 18.45 4.76 2.52
N GLU A 50 19.40 4.07 1.90
CA GLU A 50 19.94 4.40 0.59
C GLU A 50 19.75 3.20 -0.33
N ILE A 51 19.22 3.47 -1.52
CA ILE A 51 19.03 2.50 -2.58
C ILE A 51 19.90 2.96 -3.74
N PHE A 52 20.85 2.13 -4.15
CA PHE A 52 21.62 2.38 -5.36
C PHE A 52 21.11 1.45 -6.45
N ILE A 53 20.78 2.02 -7.61
CA ILE A 53 20.37 1.29 -8.80
C ILE A 53 21.47 1.46 -9.84
N GLY A 54 21.96 0.35 -10.40
CA GLY A 54 23.04 0.38 -11.38
C GLY A 54 24.35 0.92 -10.81
N GLY A 55 24.68 0.61 -9.56
CA GLY A 55 25.97 0.91 -8.97
C GLY A 55 27.10 0.06 -9.55
N TRP A 56 28.35 0.41 -9.21
CA TRP A 56 29.58 -0.28 -9.68
C TRP A 56 29.66 -0.35 -11.21
N GLY A 57 29.39 0.78 -11.87
CA GLY A 57 29.37 0.83 -13.33
C GLY A 57 28.19 0.10 -13.94
N ASN A 58 27.00 0.24 -13.34
CA ASN A 58 25.75 -0.35 -13.82
C ASN A 58 25.68 -1.87 -13.71
N GLN A 59 26.27 -2.46 -12.66
CA GLN A 59 26.38 -3.90 -12.49
C GLN A 59 25.50 -4.47 -11.38
N ARG A 60 25.17 -3.67 -10.36
CA ARG A 60 24.40 -4.14 -9.20
C ARG A 60 23.54 -3.06 -8.58
N SER A 61 22.51 -3.49 -7.86
CA SER A 61 21.66 -2.64 -7.04
C SER A 61 21.79 -3.07 -5.58
N VAL A 62 21.80 -2.11 -4.65
CA VAL A 62 21.98 -2.40 -3.23
C VAL A 62 21.06 -1.54 -2.37
N ILE A 63 20.75 -2.02 -1.17
CA ILE A 63 20.10 -1.24 -0.11
C ILE A 63 21.09 -1.10 1.05
N ARG A 64 21.23 0.10 1.60
CA ARG A 64 22.13 0.42 2.70
C ARG A 64 21.38 1.20 3.78
N LYS A 65 21.57 0.85 5.05
CA LYS A 65 21.05 1.59 6.21
C LYS A 65 22.17 2.43 6.84
N ASN A 66 21.89 3.69 7.17
CA ASN A 66 22.76 4.60 7.92
C ASN A 66 24.22 4.62 7.40
N ARG A 67 24.40 4.66 6.07
CA ARG A 67 25.73 4.65 5.41
C ARG A 67 26.67 3.53 5.85
N SER A 68 26.14 2.49 6.49
CA SER A 68 26.91 1.41 7.09
C SER A 68 27.31 0.38 6.03
N LYS A 69 28.45 -0.27 6.23
CA LYS A 69 28.90 -1.41 5.42
C LYS A 69 28.98 -2.67 6.31
N PRO A 70 28.66 -3.87 5.79
CA PRO A 70 28.20 -4.14 4.43
C PRO A 70 26.79 -3.64 4.15
N GLU A 71 26.44 -3.53 2.87
CA GLU A 71 25.07 -3.25 2.43
C GLU A 71 24.10 -4.32 2.95
N VAL A 72 22.87 -3.91 3.28
CA VAL A 72 21.87 -4.80 3.89
C VAL A 72 21.15 -5.68 2.86
N ALA A 73 21.17 -5.27 1.59
CA ALA A 73 20.83 -6.11 0.45
C ALA A 73 21.72 -5.78 -0.76
N ASP A 74 22.02 -6.78 -1.55
CA ASP A 74 22.89 -6.69 -2.74
C ASP A 74 22.37 -7.65 -3.81
N MET A 75 22.08 -7.11 -4.99
CA MET A 75 21.49 -7.85 -6.11
C MET A 75 22.19 -7.50 -7.42
N PRO A 76 22.68 -8.48 -8.19
CA PRO A 76 23.19 -8.25 -9.54
C PRO A 76 22.10 -7.72 -10.48
N THR A 77 22.36 -6.58 -11.12
CA THR A 77 21.42 -5.88 -12.02
C THR A 77 22.19 -5.27 -13.21
N PRO A 78 22.87 -6.10 -14.02
CA PRO A 78 23.74 -5.62 -15.08
C PRO A 78 22.95 -4.85 -16.14
N ASN A 79 23.47 -3.68 -16.52
CA ASN A 79 22.89 -2.78 -17.51
C ASN A 79 21.45 -2.36 -17.18
N ILE A 80 21.11 -2.18 -15.90
CA ILE A 80 19.75 -1.80 -15.48
C ILE A 80 19.44 -0.35 -15.82
N LEU A 81 20.42 0.55 -15.78
CA LEU A 81 20.33 1.95 -16.23
C LEU A 81 20.78 2.12 -17.69
N HIS A 82 20.46 3.25 -18.31
CA HIS A 82 20.91 3.56 -19.67
C HIS A 82 21.07 5.07 -19.88
N PRO A 83 22.17 5.54 -20.51
CA PRO A 83 22.46 6.97 -20.66
C PRO A 83 21.66 7.65 -21.77
N GLY A 84 21.15 6.89 -22.75
CA GLY A 84 20.44 7.41 -23.91
C GLY A 84 18.91 7.38 -23.82
N GLU A 85 18.34 6.67 -22.83
CA GLU A 85 16.89 6.44 -22.73
C GLU A 85 16.43 6.52 -21.27
N PHE A 86 15.19 6.94 -21.06
CA PHE A 86 14.58 6.87 -19.74
C PHE A 86 14.18 5.43 -19.43
N ARG A 87 14.57 4.97 -18.24
CA ARG A 87 14.11 3.69 -17.69
C ARG A 87 13.25 3.93 -16.47
N SER A 88 12.13 3.22 -16.41
CA SER A 88 11.12 3.38 -15.38
C SER A 88 11.34 2.39 -14.23
N PHE A 89 11.31 2.91 -13.02
CA PHE A 89 11.45 2.15 -11.79
C PHE A 89 10.41 2.56 -10.77
N TRP A 90 10.26 1.71 -9.78
CA TRP A 90 9.50 2.00 -8.59
C TRP A 90 10.29 1.61 -7.34
N VAL A 91 10.11 2.39 -6.28
CA VAL A 91 10.60 2.11 -4.94
C VAL A 91 9.40 2.13 -4.01
N ARG A 92 9.29 1.13 -3.14
CA ARG A 92 8.22 1.00 -2.16
C ARG A 92 8.82 0.80 -0.77
N TRP A 93 8.27 1.51 0.21
CA TRP A 93 8.61 1.36 1.62
C TRP A 93 7.31 1.22 2.42
N ASP A 94 7.04 0.00 2.86
CA ASP A 94 5.91 -0.32 3.74
C ASP A 94 6.31 -1.45 4.69
N ASN A 95 5.71 -1.51 5.88
CA ASN A 95 5.97 -2.62 6.82
C ASN A 95 7.46 -2.85 7.12
N SER A 96 8.23 -1.77 7.28
CA SER A 96 9.70 -1.81 7.41
C SER A 96 10.42 -2.51 6.25
N THR A 97 9.73 -2.79 5.14
CA THR A 97 10.25 -3.45 3.96
C THR A 97 10.45 -2.44 2.85
N ILE A 98 11.67 -2.39 2.33
CA ILE A 98 12.06 -1.58 1.19
C ILE A 98 12.22 -2.50 0.01
N SER A 99 11.51 -2.21 -1.07
CA SER A 99 11.61 -2.97 -2.31
C SER A 99 11.72 -2.05 -3.51
N CYS A 100 12.45 -2.49 -4.53
CA CYS A 100 12.63 -1.76 -5.77
C CYS A 100 12.48 -2.68 -6.98
N GLY A 101 11.79 -2.19 -8.01
CA GLY A 101 11.51 -2.94 -9.22
C GLY A 101 11.41 -2.05 -10.45
N CYS A 102 11.23 -2.68 -11.61
CA CYS A 102 11.02 -1.99 -12.89
C CYS A 102 9.51 -1.81 -13.13
N GLU A 103 9.08 -0.75 -13.82
CA GLU A 103 7.64 -0.50 -14.07
C GLU A 103 6.95 -1.66 -14.82
N ASN A 104 7.66 -2.33 -15.72
CA ASN A 104 7.13 -3.45 -16.50
C ASN A 104 7.17 -4.80 -15.76
N ASN A 105 7.61 -4.82 -14.50
CA ASN A 105 7.72 -6.02 -13.70
C ASN A 105 7.22 -5.76 -12.28
N SER A 106 6.10 -6.40 -11.92
CA SER A 106 5.54 -6.32 -10.56
C SER A 106 6.42 -6.98 -9.51
N GLN A 107 7.39 -7.82 -9.91
CA GLN A 107 8.32 -8.45 -8.98
C GLN A 107 9.53 -7.52 -8.73
N PRO A 108 9.85 -7.18 -7.46
CA PRO A 108 11.03 -6.40 -7.14
C PRO A 108 12.30 -7.16 -7.50
N PHE A 109 13.32 -6.45 -7.99
CA PHE A 109 14.65 -7.03 -8.19
C PHE A 109 15.49 -7.00 -6.91
N ILE A 110 15.12 -6.17 -5.93
CA ILE A 110 15.75 -6.12 -4.61
C ILE A 110 14.70 -5.81 -3.54
N THR A 111 14.79 -6.50 -2.42
CA THR A 111 13.91 -6.33 -1.26
C THR A 111 14.73 -6.51 0.01
N TRP A 112 14.44 -5.72 1.04
CA TRP A 112 15.00 -5.88 2.36
C TRP A 112 14.01 -5.45 3.44
N THR A 113 13.97 -6.14 4.57
CA THR A 113 13.08 -5.83 5.70
C THR A 113 13.91 -5.48 6.93
N ASP A 114 13.67 -4.29 7.48
CA ASP A 114 14.19 -3.83 8.75
C ASP A 114 13.34 -4.36 9.92
N ASN A 115 13.96 -4.54 11.08
CA ASN A 115 13.24 -4.83 12.32
C ASN A 115 12.76 -3.54 13.01
N GLU A 116 13.29 -2.39 12.63
CA GLU A 116 12.89 -1.07 13.12
C GLU A 116 11.85 -0.43 12.19
N TYR A 117 10.83 0.22 12.76
CA TYR A 117 9.91 1.05 11.98
C TYR A 117 10.45 2.48 11.89
N VAL A 118 10.69 2.94 10.66
CA VAL A 118 11.16 4.30 10.38
C VAL A 118 10.09 5.06 9.60
N PRO A 119 9.56 6.19 10.13
CA PRO A 119 8.54 6.98 9.46
C PRO A 119 9.16 7.85 8.36
N ILE A 120 9.37 7.26 7.18
CA ILE A 120 9.87 7.98 5.99
C ILE A 120 8.87 9.05 5.57
N ARG A 121 9.37 10.29 5.43
CA ARG A 121 8.58 11.47 5.03
C ARG A 121 9.17 12.20 3.84
N TYR A 122 10.43 11.91 3.52
CA TYR A 122 11.16 12.56 2.44
C TYR A 122 11.90 11.53 1.62
N VAL A 123 11.94 11.79 0.32
CA VAL A 123 12.76 11.05 -0.63
C VAL A 123 13.77 12.00 -1.23
N GLY A 124 15.03 11.61 -1.21
CA GLY A 124 16.11 12.30 -1.90
C GLY A 124 16.51 11.53 -3.14
N VAL A 125 16.82 12.22 -4.23
CA VAL A 125 17.47 11.60 -5.40
C VAL A 125 18.77 12.31 -5.76
N CYS A 126 19.76 11.55 -6.21
CA CYS A 126 20.98 12.06 -6.82
C CYS A 126 21.59 11.02 -7.77
N THR A 127 22.61 11.41 -8.51
CA THR A 127 23.50 10.46 -9.21
C THR A 127 24.85 10.42 -8.49
N GLY A 128 25.44 9.23 -8.42
CA GLY A 128 26.77 9.04 -7.86
C GLY A 128 27.88 9.64 -8.74
N TRP A 129 29.11 9.62 -8.21
CA TRP A 129 30.28 10.12 -8.90
C TRP A 129 30.54 9.37 -10.23
N GLY A 130 30.85 10.11 -11.28
CA GLY A 130 31.03 9.62 -12.65
C GLY A 130 29.73 9.48 -13.45
N SER A 131 28.61 10.02 -12.94
CA SER A 131 27.30 9.94 -13.57
C SER A 131 26.52 11.24 -13.45
N THR A 132 25.77 11.58 -14.50
CA THR A 132 24.72 12.60 -14.44
C THR A 132 23.37 11.94 -14.70
N GLY A 133 22.33 12.47 -14.07
CA GLY A 133 21.00 11.89 -14.13
C GLY A 133 19.97 12.90 -14.60
N CYS A 134 19.06 12.46 -15.45
CA CYS A 134 17.81 13.16 -15.71
C CYS A 134 16.67 12.32 -15.12
N TRP A 135 15.88 12.92 -14.24
CA TRP A 135 14.87 12.24 -13.45
C TRP A 135 13.50 12.83 -13.75
N ILE A 136 12.51 11.97 -13.92
CA ILE A 136 11.10 12.32 -13.98
C ILE A 136 10.42 11.56 -12.86
N ILE A 137 10.07 12.24 -11.78
CA ILE A 137 9.49 11.64 -10.58
C ILE A 137 8.00 11.85 -10.63
N SER A 138 7.26 10.75 -10.69
CA SER A 138 5.80 10.79 -10.82
C SER A 138 5.15 10.97 -9.46
N GLN A 139 4.96 12.23 -9.07
CA GLN A 139 4.23 12.61 -7.88
C GLN A 139 2.71 12.49 -8.13
N GLY A 140 2.14 11.35 -7.72
CA GLY A 140 0.70 11.09 -7.87
C GLY A 140 0.30 10.54 -9.25
N ALA A 141 1.19 9.73 -9.85
CA ALA A 141 1.18 9.24 -11.22
C ALA A 141 0.00 8.40 -11.78
N PRO A 142 -0.81 7.58 -11.07
CA PRO A 142 -1.25 6.22 -11.53
C PRO A 142 -0.51 5.50 -12.70
N LEU A 143 -0.65 4.19 -12.87
CA LEU A 143 0.03 3.49 -13.98
C LEU A 143 -0.48 3.99 -15.34
N PRO A 144 0.36 4.05 -16.41
CA PRO A 144 -0.14 4.27 -17.76
C PRO A 144 -1.05 3.09 -18.13
N GLY A 145 -2.36 3.37 -18.22
CA GLY A 145 -3.44 2.39 -18.33
C GLY A 145 -4.69 2.77 -17.53
N TYR A 146 -4.59 3.74 -16.62
CA TYR A 146 -5.67 4.25 -15.79
C TYR A 146 -6.31 5.52 -16.40
N GLY A 147 -7.58 5.41 -16.80
CA GLY A 147 -8.39 6.54 -17.27
C GLY A 147 -8.91 7.39 -16.11
N ASP A 148 -8.55 8.67 -16.18
CA ASP A 148 -9.26 9.89 -15.78
C ASP A 148 -10.39 9.79 -14.73
N GLY A 149 -10.26 10.54 -13.62
CA GLY A 149 -11.40 10.80 -12.73
C GLY A 149 -11.14 11.26 -11.29
N GLY A 150 -10.37 12.34 -11.09
CA GLY A 150 -10.69 13.32 -10.02
C GLY A 150 -10.19 13.11 -8.58
N PHE A 151 -9.10 13.82 -8.25
CA PHE A 151 -8.74 14.49 -6.98
C PHE A 151 -9.14 13.92 -5.60
N GLY A 152 -8.13 13.56 -4.78
CA GLY A 152 -8.27 13.56 -3.31
C GLY A 152 -7.13 12.92 -2.49
N SER A 153 -6.07 13.67 -2.22
CA SER A 153 -5.37 13.77 -0.91
C SER A 153 -4.99 12.52 -0.07
N ASN A 154 -3.67 12.32 0.05
CA ASN A 154 -2.88 11.94 1.24
C ASN A 154 -2.95 10.51 1.84
N THR A 155 -1.79 10.10 2.38
CA THR A 155 -1.53 8.95 3.26
C THR A 155 -1.36 7.60 2.57
N CYS A 156 -0.71 6.64 3.26
CA CYS A 156 -0.85 5.20 3.05
C CYS A 156 -2.35 4.83 3.05
N SER A 157 -3.02 5.14 1.95
CA SER A 157 -4.46 5.16 1.88
C SER A 157 -4.87 3.92 1.13
N SER A 158 -5.50 3.01 1.86
CA SER A 158 -6.52 2.13 1.29
C SER A 158 -7.24 2.81 0.12
N CYS A 159 -7.05 2.32 -1.10
CA CYS A 159 -7.69 2.87 -2.28
C CYS A 159 -9.15 2.38 -2.27
N TRP A 160 -10.06 3.20 -1.73
CA TRP A 160 -11.48 2.90 -1.74
C TRP A 160 -12.07 3.37 -3.07
N VAL A 161 -12.48 2.41 -3.90
CA VAL A 161 -13.02 2.67 -5.24
C VAL A 161 -14.52 2.48 -5.22
N GLY A 162 -15.27 3.54 -5.49
CA GLY A 162 -16.73 3.49 -5.62
C GLY A 162 -17.16 2.47 -6.67
N SER A 163 -18.14 1.65 -6.32
CA SER A 163 -18.68 0.61 -7.19
C SER A 163 -20.13 0.29 -6.81
N SER A 164 -20.83 -0.42 -7.69
CA SER A 164 -22.22 -0.78 -7.45
C SER A 164 -22.67 -2.02 -8.22
N GLY A 165 -23.79 -2.59 -7.78
CA GLY A 165 -24.47 -3.67 -8.50
C GLY A 165 -23.64 -4.94 -8.70
N GLY A 166 -22.75 -5.27 -7.76
CA GLY A 166 -21.89 -6.46 -7.83
C GLY A 166 -20.59 -6.26 -8.59
N SER A 167 -20.36 -5.05 -9.13
CA SER A 167 -19.14 -4.71 -9.85
C SER A 167 -17.93 -4.81 -8.91
N VAL A 168 -16.87 -5.46 -9.41
CA VAL A 168 -15.58 -5.60 -8.72
C VAL A 168 -14.56 -4.77 -9.51
N PRO A 169 -14.02 -3.68 -8.94
CA PRO A 169 -12.96 -2.91 -9.59
C PRO A 169 -11.67 -3.73 -9.80
N PRO A 170 -10.83 -3.37 -10.79
CA PRO A 170 -9.50 -3.94 -10.93
C PRO A 170 -8.68 -3.79 -9.63
N HIS A 171 -7.84 -4.78 -9.35
CA HIS A 171 -6.97 -4.80 -8.17
C HIS A 171 -7.69 -4.72 -6.81
N ALA A 172 -8.96 -5.14 -6.76
CA ALA A 172 -9.71 -5.29 -5.52
C ALA A 172 -9.01 -6.27 -4.56
N PHE A 173 -8.94 -5.88 -3.29
CA PHE A 173 -8.33 -6.64 -2.21
C PHE A 173 -9.25 -7.80 -1.81
N VAL A 174 -8.77 -9.03 -2.03
CA VAL A 174 -9.46 -10.25 -1.61
C VAL A 174 -9.27 -10.42 -0.10
N GLY A 175 -10.32 -10.15 0.67
CA GLY A 175 -10.29 -10.27 2.12
C GLY A 175 -10.61 -11.68 2.62
N GLY A 176 -11.29 -12.48 1.80
CA GLY A 176 -11.81 -13.78 2.20
C GLY A 176 -12.28 -14.63 1.03
N LYS A 177 -12.97 -15.72 1.36
CA LYS A 177 -13.58 -16.63 0.40
C LYS A 177 -14.86 -17.23 0.97
N ASP A 178 -15.85 -17.44 0.13
CA ASP A 178 -17.07 -18.14 0.53
C ASP A 178 -16.83 -19.66 0.67
N SER A 179 -17.87 -20.43 0.99
CA SER A 179 -17.81 -21.88 1.07
C SER A 179 -17.66 -22.59 -0.29
N SER A 180 -17.99 -21.90 -1.39
CA SER A 180 -17.80 -22.41 -2.77
C SER A 180 -16.38 -22.18 -3.31
N GLY A 181 -15.61 -21.32 -2.66
CA GLY A 181 -14.28 -20.88 -3.08
C GLY A 181 -14.26 -19.57 -3.85
N GLU A 182 -15.41 -18.91 -4.04
CA GLU A 182 -15.54 -17.58 -4.62
C GLU A 182 -14.82 -16.54 -3.73
N PRO A 183 -14.00 -15.64 -4.32
CA PRO A 183 -13.36 -14.58 -3.57
C PRO A 183 -14.38 -13.58 -3.00
N LEU A 184 -14.17 -13.19 -1.74
CA LEU A 184 -14.90 -12.11 -1.08
C LEU A 184 -14.01 -10.88 -0.99
N TYR A 185 -14.55 -9.73 -1.41
CA TYR A 185 -13.81 -8.46 -1.43
C TYR A 185 -14.22 -7.59 -0.26
N VAL A 186 -13.24 -6.84 0.28
CA VAL A 186 -13.48 -5.89 1.36
C VAL A 186 -14.18 -4.67 0.79
N ILE A 187 -15.31 -4.30 1.40
CA ILE A 187 -16.04 -3.09 1.04
C ILE A 187 -16.31 -2.24 2.27
N ARG A 188 -16.72 -0.99 2.04
CA ARG A 188 -17.42 -0.16 3.01
C ARG A 188 -18.58 0.56 2.33
N CYS A 189 -19.63 0.89 3.07
CA CYS A 189 -20.73 1.70 2.55
C CYS A 189 -21.35 2.58 3.63
N ASN A 190 -22.01 3.66 3.22
CA ASN A 190 -22.85 4.44 4.12
C ASN A 190 -24.14 3.66 4.38
N PHE A 191 -24.43 3.38 5.65
CA PHE A 191 -25.64 2.65 6.05
C PHE A 191 -26.07 3.09 7.45
N GLU A 192 -27.34 3.48 7.60
CA GLU A 192 -27.96 3.90 8.87
C GLU A 192 -27.13 4.92 9.70
N GLY A 193 -26.52 5.89 9.00
CA GLY A 193 -25.72 6.96 9.63
C GLY A 193 -24.25 6.61 9.90
N GLY A 194 -23.85 5.35 9.72
CA GLY A 194 -22.45 4.91 9.79
C GLY A 194 -21.81 4.68 8.42
N LEU A 195 -20.48 4.61 8.40
CA LEU A 195 -19.69 4.07 7.29
C LEU A 195 -19.23 2.67 7.70
N ILE A 196 -19.85 1.63 7.15
CA ILE A 196 -19.77 0.27 7.67
C ILE A 196 -18.95 -0.63 6.75
N PRO A 197 -17.87 -1.28 7.24
CA PRO A 197 -17.15 -2.32 6.51
C PRO A 197 -17.96 -3.61 6.34
N GLY A 198 -17.77 -4.30 5.21
CA GLY A 198 -18.46 -5.55 4.91
C GLY A 198 -17.80 -6.35 3.79
N LYS A 199 -18.60 -7.17 3.11
CA LYS A 199 -18.16 -8.07 2.04
C LYS A 199 -18.91 -7.81 0.74
N LEU A 200 -18.22 -7.94 -0.39
CA LEU A 200 -18.83 -8.02 -1.71
C LEU A 200 -18.79 -9.47 -2.22
N VAL A 201 -19.93 -9.95 -2.71
CA VAL A 201 -20.09 -11.25 -3.37
C VAL A 201 -20.48 -10.97 -4.82
N SER A 202 -19.55 -11.14 -5.76
CA SER A 202 -19.77 -10.72 -7.14
C SER A 202 -20.89 -11.52 -7.81
N SER A 203 -20.96 -12.83 -7.54
CA SER A 203 -22.00 -13.72 -8.06
C SER A 203 -23.41 -13.36 -7.60
N HIS A 204 -23.56 -12.75 -6.42
CA HIS A 204 -24.86 -12.30 -5.90
C HIS A 204 -25.30 -10.95 -6.50
N GLY A 205 -24.40 -10.23 -7.18
CA GLY A 205 -24.69 -8.90 -7.70
C GLY A 205 -24.84 -7.82 -6.62
N THR A 206 -24.39 -8.07 -5.38
CA THR A 206 -24.59 -7.14 -4.26
C THR A 206 -23.48 -7.29 -3.20
N ALA A 207 -23.34 -6.26 -2.36
CA ALA A 207 -22.50 -6.30 -1.17
C ALA A 207 -23.37 -6.42 0.08
N TYR A 208 -22.76 -6.81 1.19
CA TYR A 208 -23.43 -7.02 2.47
C TYR A 208 -22.67 -6.36 3.60
N VAL A 209 -23.41 -5.65 4.46
CA VAL A 209 -22.88 -5.07 5.70
C VAL A 209 -23.63 -5.56 6.94
N PRO A 210 -22.92 -5.81 8.05
CA PRO A 210 -23.51 -6.17 9.33
C PRO A 210 -24.03 -4.90 10.03
N TRP A 211 -25.33 -4.83 10.31
CA TRP A 211 -25.90 -3.76 11.14
C TRP A 211 -27.26 -4.16 11.74
N GLY A 212 -27.49 -3.76 12.99
CA GLY A 212 -28.79 -3.88 13.66
C GLY A 212 -29.28 -5.32 13.82
N GLY A 213 -28.38 -6.30 13.92
CA GLY A 213 -28.73 -7.72 14.01
C GLY A 213 -28.95 -8.42 12.66
N ASN A 214 -28.84 -7.69 11.53
CA ASN A 214 -29.15 -8.22 10.19
C ASN A 214 -27.95 -8.14 9.24
N GLU A 215 -27.94 -9.05 8.25
CA GLU A 215 -27.13 -8.93 7.05
C GLU A 215 -27.89 -8.06 6.03
N ASN A 216 -27.37 -6.87 5.76
CA ASN A 216 -28.05 -5.89 4.92
C ASN A 216 -27.41 -5.85 3.54
N ALA A 217 -28.19 -6.14 2.50
CA ALA A 217 -27.76 -6.00 1.12
C ALA A 217 -27.66 -4.52 0.73
N VAL A 218 -26.54 -4.13 0.11
CA VAL A 218 -26.27 -2.76 -0.30
C VAL A 218 -25.88 -2.71 -1.78
N ALA A 219 -26.42 -1.71 -2.48
CA ALA A 219 -26.21 -1.54 -3.92
C ALA A 219 -25.01 -0.65 -4.23
N ASP A 220 -24.77 0.38 -3.42
CA ASP A 220 -23.69 1.34 -3.56
C ASP A 220 -22.67 1.15 -2.44
N TYR A 221 -21.40 1.00 -2.81
CA TYR A 221 -20.32 0.71 -1.88
C TYR A 221 -18.99 1.18 -2.44
N GLU A 222 -17.96 1.20 -1.59
CA GLU A 222 -16.58 1.40 -2.02
C GLU A 222 -15.82 0.09 -1.77
N VAL A 223 -15.04 -0.34 -2.75
CA VAL A 223 -14.21 -1.55 -2.66
C VAL A 223 -12.79 -1.15 -2.29
N LEU A 224 -12.20 -1.85 -1.33
CA LEU A 224 -10.79 -1.70 -1.00
C LEU A 224 -9.95 -2.29 -2.15
N CYS A 225 -9.14 -1.46 -2.79
CA CYS A 225 -8.26 -1.82 -3.88
C CYS A 225 -6.81 -1.51 -3.52
N GLU A 226 -5.89 -2.16 -4.23
CA GLU A 226 -4.45 -1.88 -4.19
C GLU A 226 -3.84 -1.91 -2.77
N PHE A 227 -4.47 -2.64 -1.85
CA PHE A 227 -4.07 -2.70 -0.46
C PHE A 227 -3.07 -3.84 -0.23
N GLY A 228 -1.94 -3.52 0.41
CA GLY A 228 -0.84 -4.47 0.67
C GLY A 228 -0.81 -5.03 2.09
N GLY A 229 -1.87 -4.85 2.87
CA GLY A 229 -1.86 -5.20 4.29
C GLY A 229 -1.97 -6.70 4.58
N ARG A 230 -1.85 -7.03 5.87
CA ARG A 230 -1.87 -8.41 6.38
C ARG A 230 -2.96 -8.59 7.43
N TRP A 231 -3.32 -9.84 7.66
CA TRP A 231 -4.30 -10.22 8.68
C TRP A 231 -3.58 -10.66 9.95
N ILE A 232 -3.97 -10.09 11.09
CA ILE A 232 -3.40 -10.42 12.41
C ILE A 232 -4.51 -10.96 13.31
N PRO A 233 -4.31 -12.12 13.97
CA PRO A 233 -5.25 -12.61 14.98
C PRO A 233 -5.43 -11.60 16.12
N CYS A 234 -6.68 -11.31 16.47
CA CYS A 234 -7.06 -10.33 17.49
C CYS A 234 -8.26 -10.86 18.28
N SER A 235 -8.39 -10.42 19.53
CA SER A 235 -9.53 -10.76 20.38
C SER A 235 -9.86 -9.65 21.37
N GLU A 236 -11.13 -9.61 21.79
CA GLU A 236 -11.61 -8.79 22.92
C GLU A 236 -11.30 -7.28 22.80
N GLY A 237 -11.22 -6.75 21.57
CA GLY A 237 -11.00 -5.32 21.33
C GLY A 237 -9.55 -4.85 21.44
N ASN A 238 -8.57 -5.76 21.49
CA ASN A 238 -7.14 -5.42 21.47
C ASN A 238 -6.66 -5.02 20.07
N ILE A 239 -7.12 -3.86 19.59
CA ILE A 239 -6.85 -3.38 18.24
C ILE A 239 -5.37 -2.93 18.11
N PRO A 240 -4.59 -3.51 17.17
CA PRO A 240 -3.23 -3.03 16.87
C PRO A 240 -3.22 -1.57 16.41
N SER A 241 -2.17 -0.82 16.74
CA SER A 241 -2.05 0.59 16.37
C SER A 241 -1.98 0.84 14.87
N ASN A 242 -1.65 -0.17 14.07
CA ASN A 242 -1.63 -0.12 12.61
C ASN A 242 -2.86 -0.80 11.96
N ALA A 243 -3.94 -1.04 12.71
CA ALA A 243 -5.18 -1.54 12.14
C ALA A 243 -5.78 -0.56 11.13
N LEU A 244 -6.28 -1.09 10.01
CA LEU A 244 -6.91 -0.28 8.98
C LEU A 244 -8.28 0.23 9.47
N THR A 245 -8.36 1.51 9.79
CA THR A 245 -9.64 2.19 10.01
C THR A 245 -10.38 2.29 8.67
N ALA A 246 -11.50 1.59 8.56
CA ALA A 246 -12.26 1.46 7.32
C ALA A 246 -13.65 2.10 7.39
N GLY A 247 -14.03 2.65 8.54
CA GLY A 247 -15.34 3.22 8.73
C GLY A 247 -15.51 3.88 10.09
N GLN A 248 -16.75 4.25 10.38
CA GLN A 248 -17.17 4.80 11.66
C GLN A 248 -18.62 4.41 11.95
N SER A 249 -18.96 4.17 13.22
CA SER A 249 -20.35 3.92 13.65
C SER A 249 -21.20 5.18 13.58
N GLU A 250 -22.50 5.04 13.81
CA GLU A 250 -23.46 6.14 13.96
C GLU A 250 -23.08 7.15 15.06
N ASP A 251 -22.34 6.70 16.09
CA ASP A 251 -21.84 7.53 17.19
C ASP A 251 -20.44 8.10 16.94
N GLY A 252 -19.85 7.84 15.77
CA GLY A 252 -18.51 8.30 15.40
C GLY A 252 -17.36 7.43 15.94
N GLU A 253 -17.66 6.24 16.47
CA GLU A 253 -16.61 5.29 16.88
C GLU A 253 -15.90 4.73 15.63
N PRO A 254 -14.56 4.73 15.57
CA PRO A 254 -13.82 4.10 14.47
C PRO A 254 -14.16 2.61 14.31
N LEU A 255 -14.43 2.20 13.07
CA LEU A 255 -14.64 0.80 12.69
C LEU A 255 -13.46 0.29 11.86
N TYR A 256 -13.07 -0.96 12.12
CA TYR A 256 -11.96 -1.62 11.44
C TYR A 256 -12.45 -2.80 10.61
N VAL A 257 -11.61 -3.29 9.70
CA VAL A 257 -11.93 -4.49 8.90
C VAL A 257 -11.50 -5.74 9.67
N GLY A 258 -12.46 -6.61 9.93
CA GLY A 258 -12.22 -7.93 10.50
C GLY A 258 -12.61 -9.04 9.54
N ARG A 259 -12.09 -10.24 9.77
CA ARG A 259 -12.61 -11.47 9.14
C ARG A 259 -12.64 -12.63 10.13
N VAL A 260 -13.53 -13.58 9.86
CA VAL A 260 -13.75 -14.77 10.67
C VAL A 260 -13.95 -15.98 9.77
N MET A 261 -13.44 -17.14 10.18
CA MET A 261 -13.79 -18.42 9.59
C MET A 261 -15.12 -18.92 10.19
N HIS A 262 -16.18 -18.98 9.39
CA HIS A 262 -17.52 -19.42 9.82
C HIS A 262 -18.16 -20.29 8.74
N GLU A 263 -18.61 -21.50 9.12
CA GLU A 263 -19.27 -22.47 8.23
C GLU A 263 -18.56 -22.71 6.88
N GLY A 264 -17.23 -22.80 6.92
CA GLY A 264 -16.39 -23.01 5.73
C GLY A 264 -16.13 -21.77 4.88
N SER A 265 -16.74 -20.63 5.23
CA SER A 265 -16.45 -19.32 4.65
C SER A 265 -15.46 -18.54 5.51
N LEU A 266 -14.43 -17.98 4.88
CA LEU A 266 -13.62 -16.93 5.50
C LEU A 266 -14.23 -15.58 5.11
N THR A 267 -15.04 -14.99 5.99
CA THR A 267 -15.89 -13.84 5.65
C THR A 267 -15.48 -12.57 6.38
N ILE A 268 -15.70 -11.42 5.73
CA ILE A 268 -15.28 -10.09 6.16
C ILE A 268 -16.45 -9.38 6.86
N GLY A 269 -16.13 -8.54 7.83
CA GLY A 269 -17.10 -7.68 8.51
C GLY A 269 -16.45 -6.50 9.22
N LYS A 270 -17.18 -5.91 10.16
CA LYS A 270 -16.72 -4.75 10.96
C LYS A 270 -16.18 -5.21 12.31
N VAL A 271 -15.10 -4.61 12.78
CA VAL A 271 -14.64 -4.72 14.16
C VAL A 271 -14.99 -3.43 14.88
N GLN A 272 -15.65 -3.57 16.02
CA GLN A 272 -16.00 -2.46 16.89
C GLN A 272 -15.27 -2.66 18.22
N GLN A 273 -14.36 -1.74 18.54
CA GLN A 273 -13.44 -1.89 19.66
C GLN A 273 -14.18 -1.88 21.00
N SER A 274 -15.14 -0.96 21.17
CA SER A 274 -15.93 -0.81 22.39
C SER A 274 -16.75 -2.06 22.72
N HIS A 275 -17.19 -2.81 21.71
CA HIS A 275 -17.94 -4.05 21.85
C HIS A 275 -17.04 -5.29 21.95
N GLY A 276 -15.73 -5.13 21.70
CA GLY A 276 -14.74 -6.19 21.84
C GLY A 276 -14.87 -7.33 20.81
N CYS A 277 -15.58 -7.13 19.70
CA CYS A 277 -15.89 -8.20 18.75
C CYS A 277 -15.86 -7.75 17.27
N CYS A 278 -15.79 -8.75 16.39
CA CYS A 278 -16.04 -8.62 14.97
C CYS A 278 -17.46 -9.07 14.66
N TYR A 279 -18.20 -8.23 13.94
CA TYR A 279 -19.51 -8.56 13.39
C TYR A 279 -19.37 -8.91 11.91
N ILE A 280 -19.91 -10.05 11.49
CA ILE A 280 -19.96 -10.46 10.09
C ILE A 280 -21.43 -10.53 9.62
N PRO A 281 -21.71 -10.14 8.36
CA PRO A 281 -22.97 -10.45 7.72
C PRO A 281 -22.92 -11.91 7.23
N TYR A 282 -23.83 -12.77 7.68
CA TYR A 282 -23.92 -14.15 7.21
C TYR A 282 -25.33 -14.74 7.42
N GLY A 283 -25.87 -15.42 6.41
CA GLY A 283 -27.14 -16.15 6.52
C GLY A 283 -28.35 -15.26 6.83
N GLY A 284 -28.33 -13.99 6.42
CA GLY A 284 -29.37 -13.01 6.75
C GLY A 284 -29.21 -12.33 8.11
N GLN A 285 -28.17 -12.66 8.89
CA GLN A 285 -27.96 -12.14 10.24
C GLN A 285 -26.62 -11.41 10.39
N GLU A 286 -26.56 -10.48 11.34
CA GLU A 286 -25.31 -9.95 11.88
C GLU A 286 -24.86 -10.85 13.04
N MET A 287 -23.74 -11.56 12.84
CA MET A 287 -23.19 -12.49 13.82
C MET A 287 -21.93 -11.90 14.45
N ASN A 288 -21.80 -12.00 15.78
CA ASN A 288 -20.65 -11.45 16.52
C ASN A 288 -19.66 -12.54 16.93
N PHE A 289 -18.37 -12.19 16.88
CA PHE A 289 -17.26 -13.08 17.22
C PHE A 289 -16.20 -12.34 18.05
N PRO A 290 -15.86 -12.82 19.26
CA PRO A 290 -14.84 -12.20 20.10
C PRO A 290 -13.41 -12.52 19.64
N GLN A 291 -13.24 -13.53 18.79
CA GLN A 291 -11.97 -13.92 18.16
C GLN A 291 -12.09 -13.72 16.65
N TYR A 292 -11.14 -13.01 16.07
CA TYR A 292 -11.16 -12.63 14.66
C TYR A 292 -9.74 -12.36 14.16
N GLU A 293 -9.57 -12.18 12.86
CA GLU A 293 -8.38 -11.55 12.31
C GLU A 293 -8.72 -10.11 11.93
N ILE A 294 -7.81 -9.17 12.21
CA ILE A 294 -7.95 -7.76 11.85
C ILE A 294 -6.97 -7.41 10.73
N LEU A 295 -7.42 -6.59 9.79
CA LEU A 295 -6.61 -6.11 8.70
C LEU A 295 -5.72 -4.95 9.16
N VAL A 296 -4.42 -5.05 8.95
CA VAL A 296 -3.44 -4.03 9.33
C VAL A 296 -2.62 -3.58 8.12
N SER A 297 -2.18 -2.32 8.13
CA SER A 297 -1.27 -1.72 7.14
C SER A 297 0.20 -1.91 7.51
#